data_AF-A0A5M9JVE0-F1
#
_entry.id   AF-A0A5M9JVE0-F1
#
_cell.length_a   1.000
_cell.length_b   1.000
_cell.length_c   1.000
_cell.angle_alpha   90.00
_cell.angle_beta   90.00
_cell.angle_gamma   90.00
#
_symmetry.space_group_name_H-M   'P 1'
#
loop_
_entity.id
_entity.type
_entity.pdbx_description
1 polymer ?
#
loop_
_entity_poly.entity_id
_entity_poly.type
_entity_poly.pdbx_seq_one_letter_code
_entity_poly.pdbx_strand_id
1 'polypeptide(L)'
;MVSRKNKQRVLILSSRGITYRHRHLLNDLASLLPHGRKDAKLDTKCTCKIYIPWKNFHFTGNCLKGSRPILSFDASFDKEPHLRVLKELFLHIFGVPKGARKSKPFIDHVMGFTLADGKIWIRNYQISETEPSKLKSAEEETAAKSKSKSSGGKETECSLVEIGPRFVLTPIVIQEGSFGGPIIYENKEFVSPNQVRSEIRKKKAGRYNARAEQGIERLAKRGELGLRTNGGRQLPKDALDNAELFA
;
A
#
# COMPACT_ATOMS: atom_id res chain seq x y z
N MET A 1 29.97 10.88 25.20
CA MET A 1 29.17 10.13 24.20
C MET A 1 29.27 10.89 22.88
N VAL A 2 30.04 10.39 21.89
CA VAL A 2 30.23 11.10 20.62
C VAL A 2 28.88 11.14 19.90
N SER A 3 28.26 12.33 19.81
CA SER A 3 27.06 12.55 19.02
C SER A 3 27.39 12.23 17.56
N ARG A 4 27.06 11.01 17.11
CA ARG A 4 27.27 10.59 15.72
C ARG A 4 26.56 11.58 14.80
N LYS A 5 27.32 12.42 14.09
CA LYS A 5 26.77 13.36 13.11
C LYS A 5 26.20 12.52 11.96
N ASN A 6 24.89 12.43 11.87
CA ASN A 6 24.22 11.74 10.78
C ASN A 6 24.60 12.43 9.45
N LYS A 7 25.26 11.69 8.54
CA LYS A 7 25.65 12.14 7.20
C LYS A 7 25.07 11.16 6.18
N GLN A 8 23.83 11.38 5.78
CA GLN A 8 23.14 10.54 4.81
C GLN A 8 23.09 11.20 3.44
N ARG A 9 23.19 10.36 2.41
CA ARG A 9 22.89 10.70 1.02
C ARG A 9 22.02 9.58 0.47
N VAL A 10 20.90 9.95 -0.13
CA VAL A 10 19.95 8.98 -0.69
C VAL A 10 20.04 9.06 -2.20
N LEU A 11 20.15 7.91 -2.85
CA LEU A 11 20.10 7.81 -4.30
C LEU A 11 18.69 7.40 -4.72
N ILE A 12 18.05 8.19 -5.57
CA ILE A 12 16.72 7.90 -6.11
C ILE A 12 16.90 7.41 -7.55
N LEU A 13 16.73 6.10 -7.73
CA LEU A 13 16.80 5.42 -9.03
C LEU A 13 15.41 4.98 -9.48
N SER A 14 15.24 4.86 -10.79
CA SER A 14 14.04 4.31 -11.40
C SER A 14 14.40 3.39 -12.55
N SER A 15 13.61 2.33 -12.74
CA SER A 15 13.77 1.43 -13.88
C SER A 15 13.11 1.99 -15.15
N ARG A 16 13.50 1.49 -16.31
CA ARG A 16 12.80 1.77 -17.57
C ARG A 16 11.36 1.21 -17.53
N GLY A 17 10.41 1.95 -18.10
CA GLY A 17 8.99 1.55 -18.17
C GLY A 17 8.09 2.07 -17.04
N ILE A 18 8.56 3.04 -16.23
CA ILE A 18 7.72 3.68 -15.21
C ILE A 18 6.55 4.47 -15.84
N THR A 19 5.36 4.33 -15.24
CA THR A 19 4.17 5.07 -15.65
C THR A 19 4.31 6.57 -15.34
N TYR A 20 3.44 7.39 -15.94
CA TYR A 20 3.37 8.83 -15.63
C TYR A 20 3.16 9.11 -14.13
N ARG A 21 2.34 8.30 -13.45
CA ARG A 21 2.07 8.43 -12.02
C ARG A 21 3.31 8.20 -11.16
N HIS A 22 4.09 7.15 -11.46
CA HIS A 22 5.34 6.89 -10.73
C HIS A 22 6.38 7.99 -10.95
N ARG A 23 6.40 8.64 -12.12
CA ARG A 23 7.29 9.80 -12.37
C ARG A 23 6.97 10.97 -11.45
N HIS A 24 5.69 11.29 -11.27
CA HIS A 24 5.26 12.34 -10.34
C HIS A 24 5.60 12.01 -8.89
N LEU A 25 5.29 10.79 -8.45
CA LEU A 25 5.67 10.34 -7.12
C LEU A 25 7.18 10.49 -6.85
N LEU A 26 8.02 10.12 -7.82
CA LEU A 26 9.47 10.27 -7.70
C LEU A 26 9.91 11.74 -7.64
N ASN A 27 9.22 12.63 -8.34
CA ASN A 27 9.48 14.07 -8.28
C ASN A 27 9.06 14.63 -6.91
N ASP A 28 7.92 14.19 -6.37
CA ASP A 28 7.45 14.59 -5.05
C ASP A 28 8.42 14.14 -3.96
N LEU A 29 8.86 12.88 -4.00
CA LEU A 29 9.88 12.34 -3.08
C LEU A 29 11.22 13.09 -3.19
N ALA A 30 11.65 13.42 -4.42
CA ALA A 30 12.88 14.20 -4.62
C ALA A 30 12.75 15.64 -4.08
N SER A 31 11.53 16.19 -4.02
CA SER A 31 11.29 17.52 -3.44
C SER A 31 11.29 17.51 -1.90
N LEU A 32 10.88 16.39 -1.30
CA LEU A 32 10.86 16.17 0.15
C LEU A 32 12.24 15.82 0.72
N LEU A 33 13.08 15.15 -0.07
CA LEU A 33 14.40 14.66 0.35
C LEU A 33 15.52 15.54 -0.23
N PRO A 34 15.97 16.61 0.45
CA PRO A 34 17.03 17.49 -0.06
C PRO A 34 18.39 16.79 -0.18
N HIS A 35 18.65 15.77 0.64
CA HIS A 35 19.82 14.88 0.56
C HIS A 35 19.67 13.76 -0.48
N GLY A 36 18.52 13.71 -1.16
CA GLY A 36 18.23 12.83 -2.28
C GLY A 36 18.84 13.34 -3.58
N ARG A 37 19.59 12.49 -4.29
CA ARG A 37 20.01 12.74 -5.67
C ARG A 37 19.22 11.83 -6.60
N LYS A 38 18.47 12.43 -7.52
CA LYS A 38 17.82 11.70 -8.61
C LYS A 38 18.85 11.46 -9.71
N ASP A 39 18.97 10.20 -10.15
CA ASP A 39 19.88 9.81 -11.22
C ASP A 39 19.14 9.36 -12.49
N ALA A 40 19.90 9.07 -13.55
CA ALA A 40 19.41 8.47 -14.78
C ALA A 40 18.73 7.12 -14.50
N LYS A 41 17.87 6.71 -15.45
CA LYS A 41 17.13 5.46 -15.33
C LYS A 41 18.09 4.28 -15.44
N LEU A 42 17.85 3.25 -14.63
CA LEU A 42 18.59 2.00 -14.70
C LEU A 42 18.06 1.16 -15.86
N ASP A 43 18.98 0.70 -16.71
CA ASP A 43 18.66 0.06 -17.99
C ASP A 43 18.19 -1.39 -17.83
N THR A 44 18.79 -2.11 -16.88
CA THR A 44 18.42 -3.47 -16.52
C THR A 44 17.09 -3.49 -15.76
N LYS A 45 16.15 -4.33 -16.17
CA LYS A 45 14.94 -4.59 -15.37
C LYS A 45 15.32 -5.47 -14.18
N CYS A 46 15.84 -4.89 -13.10
CA CYS A 46 15.87 -5.57 -11.82
C CYS A 46 14.42 -5.80 -11.35
N THR A 47 14.11 -7.00 -10.86
CA THR A 47 12.78 -7.50 -10.51
C THR A 47 12.14 -6.82 -9.28
N CYS A 48 12.61 -5.63 -8.89
CA CYS A 48 12.07 -4.85 -7.78
C CYS A 48 10.76 -4.17 -8.22
N LYS A 49 9.63 -4.82 -7.99
CA LYS A 49 8.30 -4.29 -8.31
C LYS A 49 7.69 -3.63 -7.08
N ILE A 50 7.76 -2.31 -7.02
CA ILE A 50 6.99 -1.52 -6.05
C ILE A 50 5.64 -1.20 -6.70
N TYR A 51 4.54 -1.69 -6.12
CA TYR A 51 3.19 -1.38 -6.56
C TYR A 51 2.57 -0.35 -5.64
N ILE A 52 2.31 0.85 -6.17
CA ILE A 52 1.66 1.93 -5.41
C ILE A 52 0.29 2.16 -6.04
N PRO A 53 -0.81 1.73 -5.39
CA PRO A 53 -2.14 2.12 -5.83
C PRO A 53 -2.31 3.62 -5.56
N TRP A 54 -2.27 4.42 -6.62
CA TRP A 54 -2.52 5.84 -6.55
C TRP A 54 -3.95 6.14 -7.00
N LYS A 55 -4.71 6.77 -6.11
CA LYS A 55 -6.02 7.39 -6.39
C LYS A 55 -5.79 8.90 -6.37
N ASN A 56 -6.32 9.62 -7.36
CA ASN A 56 -6.29 11.09 -7.37
C ASN A 56 -6.97 11.59 -6.08
N PHE A 57 -6.18 12.06 -5.12
CA PHE A 57 -6.68 12.72 -3.92
C PHE A 57 -6.41 14.21 -4.06
N HIS A 58 -7.41 15.03 -3.76
CA HIS A 58 -7.25 16.48 -3.63
C HIS A 58 -6.53 16.75 -2.31
N PHE A 59 -5.22 16.99 -2.37
CA PHE A 59 -4.46 17.49 -1.23
C PHE A 59 -4.49 19.02 -1.25
N THR A 60 -4.81 19.61 -0.10
CA THR A 60 -4.94 21.06 0.07
C THR A 60 -3.70 21.68 0.71
N GLY A 61 -2.84 20.86 1.33
CA GLY A 61 -1.63 21.32 2.00
C GLY A 61 -0.46 21.54 1.05
N ASN A 62 0.53 22.32 1.50
CA ASN A 62 1.80 22.57 0.82
C ASN A 62 2.94 22.54 1.85
N CYS A 63 4.17 22.24 1.43
CA CYS A 63 5.33 22.39 2.32
C CYS A 63 6.53 23.02 1.62
N LEU A 64 7.38 23.65 2.43
CA LEU A 64 8.68 24.14 2.05
C LEU A 64 9.56 22.99 1.58
N LYS A 65 9.94 23.04 0.29
CA LYS A 65 10.92 22.12 -0.30
C LYS A 65 12.22 22.14 0.50
N GLY A 66 12.68 20.95 0.88
CA GLY A 66 13.89 20.77 1.69
C GLY A 66 13.75 21.12 3.17
N SER A 67 12.53 21.35 3.68
CA SER A 67 12.29 21.38 5.13
C SER A 67 12.59 20.01 5.76
N ARG A 68 12.87 20.01 7.06
CA ARG A 68 13.24 18.79 7.78
C ARG A 68 11.97 18.16 8.36
N PRO A 69 11.55 16.97 7.92
CA PRO A 69 10.35 16.33 8.43
C PRO A 69 10.53 15.87 9.88
N ILE A 70 9.42 15.90 10.63
CA ILE A 70 9.27 15.05 11.80
C ILE A 70 8.79 13.68 11.31
N LEU A 71 9.44 12.61 11.77
CA LEU A 71 9.00 11.25 11.48
C LEU A 71 8.21 10.73 12.68
N SER A 72 6.97 10.34 12.46
CA SER A 72 6.10 9.72 13.46
C SER A 72 5.94 8.24 13.14
N PHE A 73 6.35 7.37 14.05
CA PHE A 73 6.23 5.91 13.91
C PHE A 73 5.23 5.37 14.92
N ASP A 74 4.38 4.46 14.46
CA ASP A 74 3.52 3.69 15.36
C ASP A 74 4.34 2.76 16.28
N ALA A 75 3.85 2.53 17.50
CA ALA A 75 4.48 1.64 18.48
C ALA A 75 4.57 0.19 17.99
N SER A 76 3.72 -0.20 17.03
CA SER A 76 3.74 -1.53 16.42
C SER A 76 5.07 -1.84 15.71
N PHE A 77 5.84 -0.84 15.30
CA PHE A 77 7.14 -1.06 14.65
C PHE A 77 8.21 -1.65 15.60
N ASP A 78 8.04 -1.52 16.91
CA ASP A 78 9.00 -2.01 17.89
C ASP A 78 8.75 -3.47 18.32
N LYS A 79 7.57 -4.03 17.96
CA LYS A 79 7.12 -5.37 18.36
C LYS A 79 7.90 -6.49 17.67
N GLU A 80 8.09 -6.39 16.36
CA GLU A 80 8.75 -7.43 15.56
C GLU A 80 10.14 -6.98 15.08
N PRO A 81 11.13 -7.90 15.02
CA PRO A 81 12.51 -7.54 14.69
C PRO A 81 12.65 -6.99 13.26
N HIS A 82 11.90 -7.55 12.30
CA HIS A 82 11.95 -7.09 10.90
C HIS A 82 11.37 -5.68 10.75
N LEU A 83 10.36 -5.32 11.55
CA LEU A 83 9.79 -3.97 11.58
C LEU A 83 10.74 -2.97 12.23
N ARG A 84 11.50 -3.38 13.26
CA ARG A 84 12.52 -2.54 13.88
C ARG A 84 13.64 -2.18 12.90
N VAL A 85 14.08 -3.16 12.09
CA VAL A 85 15.04 -2.91 11.00
C VAL A 85 14.48 -1.92 9.97
N LEU A 86 13.20 -2.08 9.59
CA LEU A 86 12.53 -1.15 8.68
C LEU A 86 12.42 0.27 9.26
N LYS A 87 12.12 0.40 10.56
CA LYS A 87 12.06 1.68 11.27
C LYS A 87 13.39 2.43 11.20
N GLU A 88 14.51 1.74 11.48
CA GLU A 88 15.87 2.31 11.35
C GLU A 88 16.19 2.69 9.90
N LEU A 89 15.83 1.84 8.93
CA LEU A 89 15.99 2.13 7.50
C LEU A 89 15.21 3.38 7.09
N PHE A 90 13.97 3.52 7.51
CA PHE A 90 13.15 4.70 7.21
C PHE A 90 13.67 5.96 7.88
N LEU A 91 14.17 5.86 9.11
CA LEU A 91 14.90 6.94 9.77
C LEU A 91 16.08 7.42 8.91
N HIS A 92 16.81 6.50 8.29
CA HIS A 92 17.95 6.85 7.45
C HIS A 92 17.58 7.37 6.05
N ILE A 93 16.45 6.92 5.50
CA ILE A 93 16.00 7.34 4.16
C ILE A 93 15.30 8.69 4.25
N PHE A 94 14.31 8.81 5.13
CA PHE A 94 13.42 9.98 5.23
C PHE A 94 13.93 11.03 6.23
N GLY A 95 14.85 10.67 7.13
CA GLY A 95 15.49 11.63 8.02
C GLY A 95 16.43 12.56 7.27
N VAL A 96 16.20 13.86 7.37
CA VAL A 96 17.08 14.88 6.77
C VAL A 96 18.17 15.27 7.78
N PRO A 97 19.46 14.97 7.51
CA PRO A 97 20.54 15.27 8.44
C PRO A 97 20.75 16.79 8.59
N LYS A 98 21.19 17.21 9.78
CA LYS A 98 21.50 18.61 10.07
C LYS A 98 22.67 19.07 9.19
N GLY A 99 22.46 20.13 8.39
CA GLY A 99 23.48 20.67 7.48
C GLY A 99 23.54 19.99 6.12
N ALA A 100 22.50 19.26 5.71
CA ALA A 100 22.40 18.78 4.33
C ALA A 100 22.38 19.96 3.34
N ARG A 101 23.02 19.77 2.19
CA ARG A 101 22.94 20.74 1.08
C ARG A 101 21.46 20.87 0.69
N LYS A 102 20.96 22.11 0.60
CA LYS A 102 19.55 22.46 0.32
C LYS A 102 18.55 22.19 1.47
N SER A 103 18.98 21.79 2.66
CA SER A 103 18.06 21.71 3.81
C SER A 103 17.74 23.08 4.36
N LYS A 104 16.47 23.33 4.66
CA LYS A 104 16.02 24.51 5.40
C LYS A 104 15.93 24.20 6.90
N PRO A 105 16.15 25.20 7.77
CA PRO A 105 16.16 24.98 9.22
C PRO A 105 14.76 24.74 9.80
N PHE A 106 13.70 25.10 9.09
CA PHE A 106 12.31 25.00 9.53
C PHE A 106 11.75 23.58 9.45
N ILE A 107 10.84 23.30 10.38
CA ILE A 107 10.01 22.11 10.43
C ILE A 107 8.62 22.53 9.98
N ASP A 108 8.15 21.94 8.89
CA ASP A 108 6.90 22.36 8.23
C ASP A 108 5.95 21.19 8.00
N HIS A 109 6.48 19.96 8.02
CA HIS A 109 5.70 18.77 7.76
C HIS A 109 6.10 17.58 8.63
N VAL A 110 5.13 16.69 8.83
CA VAL A 110 5.23 15.42 9.53
C VAL A 110 5.00 14.30 8.53
N MET A 111 5.88 13.31 8.52
CA MET A 111 5.69 12.05 7.81
C MET A 111 5.30 10.97 8.82
N GLY A 112 4.07 10.48 8.70
CA GLY A 112 3.51 9.44 9.56
C GLY A 112 3.62 8.06 8.93
N PHE A 113 4.13 7.10 9.70
CA PHE A 113 4.21 5.68 9.36
C PHE A 113 3.28 4.89 10.28
N THR A 114 2.20 4.35 9.71
CA THR A 114 1.25 3.51 10.47
C THR A 114 1.22 2.10 9.91
N LEU A 115 1.24 1.11 10.80
CA LEU A 115 1.14 -0.30 10.44
C LEU A 115 -0.31 -0.76 10.60
N ALA A 116 -0.93 -1.20 9.51
CA ALA A 116 -2.27 -1.77 9.52
C ALA A 116 -2.37 -2.88 8.46
N ASP A 117 -2.94 -4.02 8.81
CA ASP A 117 -3.12 -5.20 7.94
C ASP A 117 -1.82 -5.68 7.26
N GLY A 118 -0.70 -5.72 8.00
CA GLY A 118 0.61 -6.10 7.45
C GLY A 118 1.15 -5.12 6.40
N LYS A 119 0.54 -3.93 6.30
CA LYS A 119 0.90 -2.88 5.35
C LYS A 119 1.31 -1.61 6.07
N ILE A 120 2.32 -0.95 5.53
CA ILE A 120 2.86 0.29 6.05
C ILE A 120 2.24 1.43 5.26
N TRP A 121 1.42 2.22 5.92
CA TRP A 121 0.80 3.40 5.36
C TRP A 121 1.70 4.60 5.63
N ILE A 122 2.05 5.33 4.56
CA ILE A 122 2.87 6.52 4.64
C ILE A 122 2.02 7.71 4.23
N ARG A 123 1.96 8.71 5.11
CA ARG A 123 1.19 9.94 4.93
C ARG A 123 2.00 11.15 5.34
N ASN A 124 1.81 12.25 4.63
CA ASN A 124 2.51 13.50 4.86
C ASN A 124 1.50 14.59 5.22
N TYR A 125 1.77 15.26 6.34
CA TYR A 125 0.94 16.31 6.91
C TYR A 125 1.73 17.62 7.01
N GLN A 126 1.12 18.73 6.61
CA GLN A 126 1.56 20.07 6.92
C GLN A 126 1.24 20.39 8.37
N ILE A 127 2.14 21.07 9.05
CA ILE A 127 1.86 21.67 10.35
C ILE A 127 1.30 23.06 10.09
N SER A 128 0.04 23.29 10.46
CA SER A 128 -0.58 24.61 10.44
C SER A 128 -0.72 25.09 11.89
N GLU A 129 0.13 26.04 12.24
CA GLU A 129 0.09 26.72 13.52
C GLU A 129 -0.89 27.90 13.40
N THR A 130 -2.00 27.86 14.14
CA THR A 130 -2.87 29.01 14.30
C THR A 130 -2.58 29.66 15.64
N GLU A 131 -1.99 30.86 15.64
CA GLU A 131 -2.00 31.68 16.84
C GLU A 131 -3.45 32.07 17.14
N PRO A 132 -3.97 31.86 18.36
CA PRO A 132 -5.29 32.34 18.72
C PRO A 132 -5.24 33.86 18.66
N SER A 133 -5.80 34.44 17.59
CA SER A 133 -5.95 35.88 17.47
C SER A 133 -6.76 36.37 18.66
N LYS A 134 -6.23 37.36 19.40
CA LYS A 134 -6.86 38.01 20.56
C LYS A 134 -8.10 38.83 20.21
N LEU A 135 -8.95 38.36 19.30
CA LEU A 135 -10.17 39.04 18.87
C LEU A 135 -11.21 37.99 18.44
N LYS A 136 -11.76 37.25 19.41
CA LYS A 136 -13.15 36.78 19.32
C LYS A 136 -13.85 37.05 20.65
N SER A 137 -14.94 37.79 20.49
CA SER A 137 -15.94 38.27 21.42
C SER A 137 -16.46 37.20 22.38
N ALA A 138 -16.97 37.70 23.51
CA ALA A 138 -17.71 36.99 24.55
C ALA A 138 -18.83 36.08 24.01
N GLU A 139 -19.20 35.13 24.85
CA GLU A 139 -20.32 34.15 24.77
C GLU A 139 -19.97 32.81 24.12
N GLU A 140 -19.53 31.84 24.93
CA GLU A 140 -20.41 30.81 25.49
C GLU A 140 -19.60 29.88 26.41
N GLU A 141 -19.92 29.93 27.70
CA GLU A 141 -19.53 28.89 28.65
C GLU A 141 -20.45 27.68 28.44
N THR A 142 -19.90 26.48 28.26
CA THR A 142 -20.20 25.34 29.14
C THR A 142 -19.35 24.10 28.82
N ALA A 143 -18.97 23.44 29.92
CA ALA A 143 -18.58 22.04 30.07
C ALA A 143 -17.08 21.63 29.98
N ALA A 144 -16.61 21.23 31.17
CA ALA A 144 -15.72 20.10 31.47
C ALA A 144 -14.19 20.25 31.29
N LYS A 145 -13.58 20.78 32.35
CA LYS A 145 -12.16 20.64 32.72
C LYS A 145 -11.74 19.16 32.80
N SER A 146 -10.72 18.77 32.02
CA SER A 146 -9.76 17.75 32.44
C SER A 146 -8.38 18.42 32.57
N LYS A 147 -7.86 18.46 33.80
CA LYS A 147 -6.58 19.10 34.14
C LYS A 147 -5.44 18.09 33.93
N SER A 148 -4.58 18.31 32.96
CA SER A 148 -3.18 17.86 33.01
C SER A 148 -2.26 19.08 33.11
N LYS A 149 -1.63 19.25 34.27
CA LYS A 149 -0.58 20.26 34.51
C LYS A 149 0.71 19.85 33.78
N SER A 150 1.19 20.66 32.83
CA SER A 150 2.62 20.75 32.52
C SER A 150 2.98 22.13 31.94
N SER A 151 3.70 22.90 32.76
CA SER A 151 4.70 23.94 32.44
C SER A 151 4.78 24.54 31.01
N GLY A 152 4.38 25.81 30.88
CA GLY A 152 5.29 26.86 30.41
C GLY A 152 5.54 27.03 28.91
N GLY A 153 4.55 26.81 28.04
CA GLY A 153 4.59 27.25 26.64
C GLY A 153 3.23 27.80 26.23
N LYS A 154 3.18 28.88 25.44
CA LYS A 154 1.93 29.37 24.83
C LYS A 154 1.21 28.18 24.19
N GLU A 155 -0.05 27.95 24.56
CA GLU A 155 -0.88 26.89 23.97
C GLU A 155 -1.20 27.28 22.52
N THR A 156 -0.28 26.98 21.61
CA THR A 156 -0.50 27.08 20.16
C THR A 156 -1.29 25.85 19.72
N GLU A 157 -2.49 26.05 19.18
CA GLU A 157 -3.25 24.98 18.54
C GLU A 157 -2.57 24.60 17.22
N CYS A 158 -2.04 23.37 17.17
CA CYS A 158 -1.43 22.81 15.97
C CYS A 158 -2.44 21.93 15.23
N SER A 159 -2.79 22.31 14.01
CA SER A 159 -3.62 21.49 13.12
C SER A 159 -2.76 20.85 12.02
N LEU A 160 -3.20 19.70 11.51
CA LEU A 160 -2.48 18.92 10.49
C LEU A 160 -3.30 18.84 9.20
N VAL A 161 -2.71 19.24 8.07
CA VAL A 161 -3.37 19.21 6.74
C VAL A 161 -2.62 18.27 5.80
N GLU A 162 -3.31 17.39 5.07
CA GLU A 162 -2.64 16.44 4.16
C GLU A 162 -2.04 17.15 2.92
N ILE A 163 -0.75 16.92 2.64
CA ILE A 163 0.00 17.45 1.47
C ILE A 163 0.22 16.37 0.40
N GLY A 164 0.50 15.13 0.84
CA GLY A 164 0.96 14.04 -0.02
C GLY A 164 2.50 13.97 -0.18
N PRO A 165 3.03 12.97 -0.91
CA PRO A 165 2.30 11.86 -1.52
C PRO A 165 1.85 10.80 -0.49
N ARG A 166 0.69 10.18 -0.73
CA ARG A 166 0.18 9.05 0.04
C ARG A 166 0.48 7.75 -0.70
N PHE A 167 1.11 6.81 -0.01
CA PHE A 167 1.36 5.48 -0.56
C PHE A 167 1.40 4.43 0.55
N VAL A 168 1.24 3.19 0.12
CA VAL A 168 1.24 2.02 1.00
C VAL A 168 2.37 1.11 0.55
N LEU A 169 3.19 0.67 1.49
CA LEU A 169 4.25 -0.30 1.29
C LEU A 169 3.85 -1.63 1.92
N THR A 170 4.21 -2.72 1.25
CA THR A 170 4.07 -4.07 1.79
C THR A 170 5.47 -4.68 1.77
N PRO A 171 6.03 -5.07 2.92
CA PRO A 171 7.31 -5.76 2.94
C PRO A 171 7.15 -7.09 2.21
N ILE A 172 8.05 -7.37 1.26
CA ILE A 172 8.03 -8.61 0.46
C ILE A 172 9.11 -9.55 0.98
N VAL A 173 10.37 -9.12 0.84
CA VAL A 173 11.55 -9.88 1.20
C VAL A 173 12.61 -8.93 1.75
N ILE A 174 13.39 -9.37 2.74
CA ILE A 174 14.61 -8.69 3.20
C ILE A 174 15.80 -9.60 2.88
N GLN A 175 16.81 -9.01 2.25
CA GLN A 175 18.08 -9.67 1.91
C GLN A 175 19.18 -9.15 2.84
N GLU A 176 20.17 -10.00 3.11
CA GLU A 176 21.33 -9.63 3.93
C GLU A 176 22.22 -8.57 3.24
N GLY A 177 22.39 -8.67 1.92
CA GLY A 177 23.28 -7.82 1.14
C GLY A 177 22.59 -6.70 0.35
N SER A 178 23.41 -5.87 -0.31
CA SER A 178 22.93 -4.83 -1.23
C SER A 178 22.55 -5.45 -2.57
N PHE A 179 21.25 -5.58 -2.84
CA PHE A 179 20.68 -6.15 -4.08
C PHE A 179 21.06 -7.62 -4.36
N GLY A 180 21.38 -8.38 -3.31
CA GLY A 180 21.73 -9.80 -3.40
C GLY A 180 22.00 -10.41 -2.03
N GLY A 181 22.29 -11.71 -2.02
CA GLY A 181 22.52 -12.49 -0.80
C GLY A 181 21.31 -13.30 -0.34
N PRO A 182 21.46 -14.06 0.76
CA PRO A 182 20.40 -14.92 1.28
C PRO A 182 19.21 -14.09 1.78
N ILE A 183 18.03 -14.69 1.68
CA ILE A 183 16.78 -14.11 2.16
C ILE A 183 16.68 -14.36 3.66
N ILE A 184 16.63 -13.29 4.45
CA ILE A 184 16.53 -13.35 5.92
C ILE A 184 15.10 -13.16 6.43
N TYR A 185 14.21 -12.62 5.59
CA TYR A 185 12.79 -12.50 5.88
C TYR A 185 11.98 -12.57 4.59
N GLU A 186 10.87 -13.29 4.64
CA GLU A 186 9.89 -13.38 3.55
C GLU A 186 8.49 -13.24 4.13
N ASN A 187 7.69 -12.36 3.52
CA ASN A 187 6.30 -12.15 3.90
C ASN A 187 5.40 -13.19 3.21
N LYS A 188 4.89 -14.15 3.98
CA LYS A 188 3.98 -15.20 3.49
C LYS A 188 2.60 -14.68 3.07
N GLU A 189 2.17 -13.55 3.62
CA GLU A 189 0.88 -12.94 3.29
C GLU A 189 0.91 -12.19 1.96
N PHE A 190 2.11 -11.91 1.42
CA PHE A 190 2.26 -11.18 0.19
C PHE A 190 1.92 -12.06 -1.03
N VAL A 191 0.77 -11.78 -1.65
CA VAL A 191 0.42 -12.35 -2.96
C VAL A 191 0.77 -11.36 -4.06
N SER A 192 1.55 -11.81 -5.04
CA SER A 192 1.95 -10.93 -6.14
C SER A 192 0.72 -10.50 -6.98
N PRO A 193 0.63 -9.23 -7.44
CA PRO A 193 -0.49 -8.79 -8.27
C PRO A 193 -0.63 -9.59 -9.58
N ASN A 194 0.48 -10.13 -10.10
CA ASN A 194 0.48 -10.98 -11.28
C ASN A 194 -0.16 -12.34 -10.99
N GLN A 195 0.09 -12.89 -9.81
CA GLN A 195 -0.54 -14.12 -9.34
C GLN A 195 -2.04 -13.92 -9.14
N VAL A 196 -2.47 -12.83 -8.48
CA VAL A 196 -3.90 -12.48 -8.35
C VAL A 196 -4.56 -12.37 -9.73
N ARG A 197 -3.92 -11.71 -10.71
CA ARG A 197 -4.44 -11.62 -12.09
C ARG A 197 -4.51 -12.99 -12.77
N SER A 198 -3.51 -13.85 -12.55
CA SER A 198 -3.48 -15.22 -13.07
C SER A 198 -4.61 -16.06 -12.48
N GLU A 199 -4.82 -15.99 -11.17
CA GLU A 199 -5.91 -16.69 -10.46
C GLU A 199 -7.28 -16.21 -10.93
N ILE A 200 -7.47 -14.91 -11.12
CA ILE A 200 -8.72 -14.36 -11.69
C ILE A 200 -8.96 -14.92 -13.09
N ARG A 201 -7.93 -15.00 -13.94
CA ARG A 201 -8.05 -15.61 -15.28
C ARG A 201 -8.36 -17.10 -15.21
N LYS A 202 -7.66 -17.86 -14.36
CA LYS A 202 -7.89 -19.30 -14.17
C LYS A 202 -9.31 -19.57 -13.65
N LYS A 203 -9.80 -18.77 -12.68
CA LYS A 203 -11.18 -18.87 -12.18
C LYS A 203 -12.22 -18.56 -13.27
N LYS A 204 -11.94 -17.59 -14.14
CA LYS A 204 -12.80 -17.30 -15.30
C LYS A 204 -12.80 -18.44 -16.32
N ALA A 205 -11.63 -19.03 -16.62
CA ALA A 205 -11.52 -20.18 -17.51
C ALA A 205 -12.19 -21.43 -16.93
N GLY A 206 -12.03 -21.69 -15.63
CA GLY A 206 -12.68 -22.81 -14.94
C GLY A 206 -14.21 -22.78 -15.02
N ARG A 207 -14.83 -21.59 -15.08
CA ARG A 207 -16.28 -21.47 -15.31
C ARG A 207 -16.71 -22.00 -16.68
N TYR A 208 -15.87 -21.87 -17.70
CA TYR A 208 -16.16 -22.42 -19.02
C TYR A 208 -16.08 -23.95 -19.00
N ASN A 209 -15.01 -24.49 -18.40
CA ASN A 209 -14.85 -25.94 -18.24
C ASN A 209 -16.01 -26.55 -17.45
N ALA A 210 -16.39 -25.93 -16.33
CA ALA A 210 -17.53 -26.39 -15.52
C ALA A 210 -18.85 -26.40 -16.30
N ARG A 211 -19.08 -25.43 -17.21
CA ARG A 211 -20.27 -25.44 -18.08
C ARG A 211 -20.22 -26.57 -19.11
N ALA A 212 -19.05 -26.84 -19.68
CA ALA A 212 -18.86 -27.93 -20.63
C ALA A 212 -19.08 -29.29 -19.94
N GLU A 213 -18.49 -29.48 -18.75
CA GLU A 213 -18.66 -30.67 -17.92
C GLU A 213 -20.12 -30.87 -17.51
N GLN A 214 -20.83 -29.82 -17.07
CA GLN A 214 -22.27 -29.90 -16.78
C GLN A 214 -23.10 -30.29 -18.01
N GLY A 215 -22.69 -29.86 -19.20
CA GLY A 215 -23.31 -30.28 -20.46
C GLY A 215 -23.16 -31.78 -20.70
N ILE A 216 -21.94 -32.29 -20.54
CA ILE A 216 -21.62 -33.72 -20.67
C ILE A 216 -22.32 -34.55 -19.58
N GLU A 217 -22.33 -34.07 -18.33
CA GLU A 217 -22.98 -34.74 -17.21
C GLU A 217 -24.50 -34.81 -17.42
N ARG A 218 -25.13 -33.72 -17.87
CA ARG A 218 -26.56 -33.71 -18.21
C ARG A 218 -26.86 -34.70 -19.34
N LEU A 219 -25.98 -34.77 -20.33
CA LEU A 219 -26.09 -35.67 -21.46
C LEU A 219 -25.97 -37.15 -21.01
N ALA A 220 -25.05 -37.44 -20.09
CA ALA A 220 -24.89 -38.76 -19.46
C ALA A 220 -26.13 -39.14 -18.64
N LYS A 221 -26.60 -38.25 -17.74
CA LYS A 221 -27.83 -38.46 -16.95
C LYS A 221 -29.05 -38.71 -17.82
N ARG A 222 -29.19 -37.99 -18.94
CA ARG A 222 -30.29 -38.22 -19.90
C ARG A 222 -30.18 -39.59 -20.58
N GLY A 223 -28.98 -40.13 -20.74
CA GLY A 223 -28.75 -41.47 -21.28
C GLY A 223 -29.03 -42.59 -20.28
N GLU A 224 -28.72 -42.38 -19.01
CA GLU A 224 -29.07 -43.32 -17.92
C GLU A 224 -30.57 -43.41 -17.71
N LEU A 225 -31.27 -42.27 -17.80
CA LEU A 225 -32.73 -42.18 -17.74
C LEU A 225 -33.44 -42.66 -19.02
N GLY A 226 -32.70 -43.18 -20.02
CA GLY A 226 -33.25 -43.68 -21.28
C GLY A 226 -34.00 -42.65 -22.14
N LEU A 227 -33.83 -41.36 -21.86
CA LEU A 227 -34.42 -40.22 -22.57
C LEU A 227 -33.60 -39.82 -23.82
N ARG A 228 -32.74 -40.71 -24.34
CA ARG A 228 -31.93 -40.50 -25.55
C ARG A 228 -32.44 -41.39 -26.67
N THR A 229 -32.64 -40.80 -27.84
CA THR A 229 -33.13 -41.47 -29.05
C THR A 229 -32.14 -42.51 -29.59
N ASN A 230 -30.83 -42.23 -29.47
CA ASN A 230 -29.76 -43.13 -29.89
C ASN A 230 -28.74 -43.31 -28.77
N GLY A 231 -28.52 -44.56 -28.35
CA GLY A 231 -27.54 -44.96 -27.32
C GLY A 231 -27.95 -44.61 -25.88
N GLY A 232 -27.84 -45.59 -24.99
CA GLY A 232 -28.22 -45.50 -23.57
C GLY A 232 -28.97 -46.74 -23.09
N ARG A 233 -29.38 -46.77 -21.82
CA ARG A 233 -30.27 -47.82 -21.30
C ARG A 233 -31.67 -47.53 -21.82
N GLN A 234 -32.20 -48.38 -22.70
CA GLN A 234 -33.61 -48.26 -23.06
C GLN A 234 -34.47 -48.68 -21.87
N LEU A 235 -35.48 -47.87 -21.53
CA LEU A 235 -36.46 -48.32 -20.55
C LEU A 235 -37.22 -49.51 -21.11
N PRO A 236 -37.56 -50.51 -20.28
CA PRO A 236 -38.49 -51.54 -20.69
C PRO A 236 -39.80 -50.85 -21.11
N LYS A 237 -40.29 -51.19 -22.30
CA LYS A 237 -41.56 -50.66 -22.80
C LYS A 237 -42.70 -51.22 -21.95
N ASP A 238 -43.69 -50.38 -21.68
CA ASP A 238 -44.85 -50.76 -20.88
C ASP A 238 -45.83 -51.56 -21.74
N ALA A 239 -46.26 -52.72 -21.26
CA ALA A 239 -47.06 -53.67 -22.04
C ALA A 239 -48.49 -53.18 -22.33
N LEU A 240 -48.92 -52.09 -21.68
CA LEU A 240 -50.21 -51.43 -21.89
C LEU A 240 -50.11 -50.16 -22.77
N ASP A 241 -48.98 -49.91 -23.41
CA ASP A 241 -48.82 -48.73 -24.27
C ASP A 241 -49.64 -48.87 -25.57
N ASN A 242 -50.45 -47.86 -25.88
CA ASN A 242 -51.36 -47.86 -27.03
C ASN A 242 -50.63 -48.00 -28.37
N ALA A 243 -49.37 -47.57 -28.43
CA ALA A 243 -48.53 -47.71 -29.62
C ALA A 243 -48.09 -49.16 -29.89
N GLU A 244 -48.09 -50.06 -28.90
CA GLU A 244 -47.88 -51.50 -29.09
C GLU A 244 -49.20 -52.27 -29.16
N LEU A 245 -50.23 -51.83 -28.44
CA LEU A 245 -51.56 -52.45 -28.43
C LEU A 245 -52.34 -52.28 -29.75
N PHE A 246 -52.06 -51.22 -30.50
CA PHE A 246 -52.78 -50.88 -31.75
C PHE A 246 -51.86 -50.77 -32.98
N ALA A 247 -50.64 -51.31 -32.93
CA ALA A 247 -49.74 -51.42 -34.08
C ALA A 247 -50.03 -52.64 -34.96
#